data_AF-A0A1H2ZQ60-F1
#
_entry.id   AF-A0A1H2ZQ60-F1
#
_cell.length_a   1.000
_cell.length_b   1.000
_cell.length_c   1.000
_cell.angle_alpha   90.00
_cell.angle_beta   90.00
_cell.angle_gamma   90.00
#
_symmetry.space_group_name_H-M   'P 1'
#
loop_
_entity.id
_entity.type
_entity.pdbx_description
1 polymer ?
#
loop_
_entity_poly.entity_id
_entity_poly.type
_entity_poly.pdbx_seq_one_letter_code
_entity_poly.pdbx_strand_id
1 'polypeptide(L)'
;MLCVLEERFPHVIKRLDLVWGDPDTFDAMFSDLMLDKRGDRTGWPLDAWAELNFLQSVHHLAYGVAQYRAFQPDPFDPSWVR
;
A
#
# COMPACT_ATOMS: atom_id res chain seq x y z
N MET A 1 19.76 12.24 -6.03
CA MET A 1 19.97 11.18 -5.03
C MET A 1 18.77 10.28 -5.18
N LEU A 2 18.96 9.05 -5.65
CA LEU A 2 17.86 8.10 -5.77
C LEU A 2 17.56 7.55 -4.37
N CYS A 3 16.32 7.16 -4.12
CA CYS A 3 15.93 6.58 -2.84
C CYS A 3 16.45 5.15 -2.71
N VAL A 4 16.60 4.63 -1.49
CA VAL A 4 17.24 3.32 -1.25
C VAL A 4 16.44 2.20 -1.95
N LEU A 5 15.12 2.34 -2.03
CA LEU A 5 14.27 1.44 -2.80
C LEU A 5 14.54 1.49 -4.30
N GLU A 6 14.75 2.66 -4.90
CA GLU A 6 15.06 2.78 -6.32
C GLU A 6 16.46 2.26 -6.66
N GLU A 7 17.44 2.51 -5.80
CA GLU A 7 18.83 2.07 -6.04
C GLU A 7 19.01 0.56 -5.84
N ARG A 8 18.45 0.00 -4.76
CA ARG A 8 18.70 -1.39 -4.36
C ARG A 8 17.56 -2.34 -4.72
N PHE A 9 16.34 -1.83 -4.83
CA PHE A 9 15.14 -2.64 -5.05
C PHE A 9 14.26 -2.13 -6.20
N PRO A 10 14.83 -1.81 -7.39
CA PRO A 10 14.05 -1.25 -8.50
C PRO A 10 12.93 -2.19 -8.99
N HIS A 11 13.08 -3.49 -8.75
CA HIS A 11 12.07 -4.50 -9.07
C HIS A 11 10.85 -4.47 -8.14
N VAL A 12 10.98 -3.94 -6.92
CA VAL A 12 9.87 -3.73 -5.99
C VAL A 12 9.10 -2.47 -6.37
N ILE A 13 9.80 -1.38 -6.67
CA ILE A 13 9.17 -0.15 -7.18
C ILE A 13 8.37 -0.42 -8.46
N LYS A 14 8.94 -1.15 -9.42
CA LYS A 14 8.20 -1.54 -10.64
C LYS A 14 6.94 -2.36 -10.36
N ARG A 15 6.95 -3.19 -9.31
CA ARG A 15 5.76 -3.97 -8.92
C ARG A 15 4.74 -3.09 -8.21
N LEU A 16 5.17 -2.20 -7.32
CA LEU A 16 4.32 -1.23 -6.64
C LEU A 16 3.59 -0.34 -7.65
N ASP A 17 4.29 0.14 -8.67
CA ASP A 17 3.72 0.98 -9.73
C ASP A 17 2.59 0.29 -10.49
N LEU A 18 2.73 -1.01 -10.80
CA LEU A 18 1.71 -1.79 -11.49
C LEU A 18 0.41 -1.96 -10.69
N VAL A 19 0.51 -1.99 -9.35
CA VAL A 19 -0.62 -2.24 -8.46
C VAL A 19 -1.12 -0.97 -7.77
N TRP A 20 -0.46 0.17 -7.99
CA TRP A 20 -0.71 1.41 -7.24
C TRP A 20 -2.14 1.93 -7.32
N GLY A 21 -2.81 1.69 -8.45
CA GLY A 21 -4.19 2.15 -8.70
C GLY A 21 -5.28 1.28 -8.08
N ASP A 22 -4.94 0.09 -7.60
CA ASP A 22 -5.89 -0.87 -7.03
C ASP A 22 -5.55 -1.14 -5.57
N PRO A 23 -6.34 -0.63 -4.62
CA PRO A 23 -6.01 -0.72 -3.21
C PRO A 23 -5.95 -2.15 -2.67
N ASP A 24 -6.79 -3.04 -3.19
CA ASP A 24 -6.87 -4.42 -2.71
C ASP A 24 -5.64 -5.21 -3.19
N THR A 25 -5.25 -5.01 -4.46
CA THR A 25 -4.05 -5.62 -5.02
C THR A 25 -2.78 -5.01 -4.42
N PHE A 26 -2.76 -3.71 -4.12
CA PHE A 26 -1.67 -3.06 -3.41
C PHE A 26 -1.45 -3.67 -2.03
N ASP A 27 -2.50 -3.81 -1.22
CA ASP A 27 -2.41 -4.33 0.15
C ASP A 27 -1.96 -5.80 0.18
N ALA A 28 -2.47 -6.62 -0.75
CA ALA A 28 -2.04 -8.00 -0.92
C ALA A 28 -0.54 -8.10 -1.28
N MET A 29 -0.07 -7.24 -2.19
CA MET A 29 1.34 -7.22 -2.60
C MET A 29 2.25 -6.66 -1.51
N PHE A 30 1.83 -5.61 -0.82
CA PHE A 30 2.55 -5.02 0.31
C PHE A 30 2.68 -6.01 1.47
N SER A 31 1.62 -6.76 1.77
CA SER A 31 1.65 -7.86 2.73
C SER A 31 2.64 -8.95 2.33
N ASP A 32 2.72 -9.32 1.04
CA ASP A 32 3.71 -10.30 0.55
C ASP A 32 5.15 -9.79 0.66
N LEU A 33 5.39 -8.47 0.44
CA LEU A 33 6.68 -7.81 0.64
C LEU A 33 7.11 -7.79 2.12
N MET A 34 6.15 -7.73 3.05
CA MET A 34 6.40 -7.72 4.50
C MET A 34 6.55 -9.11 5.09
N LEU A 35 5.82 -10.09 4.56
CA LEU A 35 5.81 -11.47 5.05
C LEU A 35 7.01 -12.30 4.58
N ASP A 36 7.74 -11.84 3.56
CA ASP A 36 8.94 -12.43 2.98
C ASP A 36 8.98 -13.97 3.04
N LYS A 37 8.38 -14.62 2.04
CA LYS A 37 8.39 -16.09 1.90
C LYS A 37 9.78 -16.67 1.56
N ARG A 38 10.81 -15.83 1.39
CA ARG A 38 12.16 -16.27 1.05
C ARG A 38 12.95 -16.37 2.35
N GLY A 39 13.13 -17.60 2.83
CA GLY A 39 13.73 -17.91 4.14
C GLY A 39 15.18 -17.49 4.40
N ASP A 40 15.71 -16.52 3.65
CA ASP A 40 17.08 -16.00 3.80
C ASP A 40 17.04 -14.57 4.35
N ARG A 41 17.08 -14.50 5.68
CA ARG A 41 16.71 -13.33 6.48
C ARG A 41 17.81 -12.27 6.45
N THR A 42 17.60 -11.19 5.70
CA THR A 42 18.29 -9.91 5.98
C THR A 42 17.34 -8.78 6.35
N GLY A 43 16.01 -8.99 6.22
CA GLY A 43 15.02 -7.94 6.45
C GLY A 43 15.24 -6.73 5.53
N TRP A 44 14.41 -5.71 5.72
CA TRP A 44 14.59 -4.45 5.02
C TRP A 44 15.63 -3.58 5.74
N PRO A 45 16.57 -2.93 5.00
CA PRO A 45 17.35 -1.83 5.55
C PRO A 45 16.41 -0.77 6.15
N LEU A 46 16.81 -0.14 7.26
CA LEU A 46 15.97 0.83 7.96
C LEU A 46 15.45 1.94 7.03
N ASP A 47 16.31 2.45 6.14
CA ASP A 47 15.94 3.48 5.18
C ASP A 47 14.90 2.99 4.18
N ALA A 48 15.06 1.77 3.65
CA ALA A 48 14.09 1.17 2.74
C ALA A 48 12.75 0.88 3.45
N TRP A 49 12.80 0.49 4.73
CA TRP A 49 11.60 0.29 5.52
C TRP A 49 10.83 1.60 5.77
N ALA A 50 11.55 2.69 6.06
CA ALA A 50 10.97 4.03 6.21
C ALA A 50 10.30 4.49 4.90
N GLU A 51 10.95 4.28 3.77
CA GLU A 51 10.40 4.58 2.44
C GLU A 51 9.15 3.73 2.13
N LEU A 52 9.14 2.44 2.46
CA LEU A 52 7.97 1.58 2.27
C LEU A 52 6.77 2.03 3.12
N ASN A 53 6.99 2.39 4.39
CA ASN A 53 5.93 2.94 5.25
C ASN A 53 5.39 4.27 4.73
N PHE A 54 6.28 5.12 4.20
CA PHE A 54 5.89 6.37 3.57
C PHE A 54 4.97 6.10 2.36
N LEU A 55 5.35 5.18 1.48
CA LEU A 55 4.53 4.80 0.33
C LEU A 55 3.17 4.22 0.74
N GLN A 56 3.13 3.36 1.76
CA GLN A 56 1.87 2.82 2.29
C GLN A 56 0.97 3.94 2.83
N SER A 57 1.54 4.91 3.55
CA SER A 57 0.81 6.05 4.09
C SER A 57 0.24 6.92 2.97
N VAL A 58 1.02 7.19 1.93
CA VAL A 58 0.57 7.95 0.75
C VAL A 58 -0.55 7.22 0.02
N HIS A 59 -0.39 5.91 -0.22
CA HIS A 59 -1.43 5.09 -0.84
C HIS A 59 -2.72 5.08 0.00
N HIS A 60 -2.62 4.91 1.32
CA HIS A 60 -3.78 4.97 2.21
C HIS A 60 -4.46 6.35 2.21
N LEU A 61 -3.71 7.45 2.12
CA LEU A 61 -4.32 8.78 1.99
C LEU A 61 -5.03 8.96 0.64
N ALA A 62 -4.42 8.48 -0.46
CA ALA A 62 -4.98 8.59 -1.79
C ALA A 62 -6.24 7.74 -1.98
N TYR A 63 -6.22 6.50 -1.47
CA TYR A 63 -7.26 5.50 -1.74
C TYR A 63 -8.10 5.12 -0.50
N GLY A 64 -7.57 5.24 0.71
CA GLY A 64 -8.30 4.95 1.95
C GLY A 64 -9.46 5.92 2.20
N VAL A 65 -9.33 7.19 1.79
CA VAL A 65 -10.46 8.15 1.80
C VAL A 65 -11.52 7.76 0.76
N ALA A 66 -11.10 7.25 -0.40
CA ALA A 66 -12.02 6.80 -1.45
C ALA A 66 -12.76 5.52 -1.05
N GLN A 67 -12.05 4.54 -0.45
CA GLN A 67 -12.65 3.32 0.08
C GLN A 67 -13.60 3.62 1.24
N TYR A 68 -13.22 4.49 2.18
CA TYR A 68 -14.11 4.89 3.28
C TYR A 68 -15.37 5.57 2.76
N ARG A 69 -15.27 6.46 1.76
CA ARG A 69 -16.45 7.07 1.10
C ARG A 69 -17.33 6.05 0.38
N ALA A 70 -16.73 5.06 -0.28
CA ALA A 70 -17.47 4.02 -0.98
C ALA A 70 -18.19 3.06 -0.01
N PHE A 71 -17.64 2.85 1.18
CA PHE A 71 -18.18 1.95 2.20
C PHE A 71 -19.09 2.65 3.22
N GLN A 72 -19.11 3.98 3.26
CA GLN A 72 -20.02 4.72 4.13
C GLN A 72 -21.43 4.70 3.52
N PRO A 73 -22.40 3.97 4.11
CA PRO A 73 -23.79 4.11 3.68
C PRO A 73 -24.19 5.57 3.85
N ASP A 74 -24.92 6.11 2.86
CA ASP A 74 -25.40 7.49 2.94
C ASP A 74 -26.16 7.65 4.26
N PRO A 75 -25.67 8.51 5.19
CA PRO A 75 -26.33 8.71 6.49
C PRO A 75 -27.76 9.22 6.36
N PHE A 76 -28.13 9.71 5.17
CA PHE A 76 -29.44 10.22 4.82
C PHE A 76 -30.21 9.30 3.87
N ASP A 77 -29.76 8.05 3.68
CA ASP A 77 -30.50 7.08 2.86
C ASP A 77 -31.91 6.85 3.46
N PRO A 78 -32.98 7.20 2.73
CA PRO A 78 -34.35 7.12 3.21
C PRO A 78 -34.83 5.67 3.43
N SER A 79 -34.09 4.66 2.98
CA SER A 79 -34.40 3.25 3.23
C SER A 79 -34.23 2.83 4.70
N TRP A 80 -33.48 3.59 5.50
CA TRP A 80 -33.31 3.37 6.95
C TRP A 80 -34.49 3.89 7.80
N VAL A 81 -35.35 4.72 7.22
CA VAL A 81 -36.45 5.41 7.92
C VAL A 81 -37.78 4.65 7.78
N ARG A 82 -37.75 3.40 7.29
CA ARG A 82 -38.95 2.60 6.98
C ARG A 82 -39.22 1.49 7.99
#